data_AF-A0A4P7HB61-F1
#
_entry.id   AF-A0A4P7HB61-F1
#
_cell.length_a   1.000
_cell.length_b   1.000
_cell.length_c   1.000
_cell.angle_alpha   90.00
_cell.angle_beta   90.00
_cell.angle_gamma   90.00
#
_symmetry.space_group_name_H-M   'P 1'
#
loop_
_entity.id
_entity.type
_entity.pdbx_description
1 polymer ?
#
loop_
_entity_poly.entity_id
_entity_poly.type
_entity_poly.pdbx_seq_one_letter_code
_entity_poly.pdbx_strand_id
1 'polypeptide(L)'
;MDLGVTAEQSAWGVWADPDRRKAQVRKLLVRAELPAVLPAEPWDFESDEAAQLSDTVAELFPDLDAVSRPENADTADQLVCLIGELFVQYLDARWLDLTGMPSGYNDCDDITIYDGIKPGIAFTFPQWTTCTADLLVWFVVENEFVNIVELVHVGFWRLHKDDVPSFAEIGTGYFSEHPPFRE
;
A
#
# COMPACT_ATOMS: atom_id res chain seq x y z
N MET A 1 -40.96 6.45 11.87
CA MET A 1 -40.10 7.64 11.82
C MET A 1 -38.72 7.13 11.47
N ASP A 2 -38.32 7.34 10.23
CA ASP A 2 -36.98 7.02 9.75
C ASP A 2 -36.10 8.21 10.12
N LEU A 3 -35.28 8.05 11.16
CA LEU A 3 -34.30 9.05 11.54
C LEU A 3 -33.11 8.88 10.60
N GLY A 4 -33.27 9.41 9.38
CA GLY A 4 -32.21 9.58 8.40
C GLY A 4 -31.17 10.54 8.94
N VAL A 5 -30.33 10.05 9.84
CA VAL A 5 -29.04 10.67 10.15
C VAL A 5 -28.16 10.30 8.97
N THR A 6 -28.06 11.20 7.99
CA THR A 6 -26.88 11.24 7.13
C THR A 6 -25.70 11.49 8.05
N ALA A 7 -25.09 10.40 8.54
CA ALA A 7 -23.85 10.50 9.29
C ALA A 7 -22.86 11.23 8.38
N GLU A 8 -22.44 12.42 8.80
CA GLU A 8 -21.39 13.17 8.12
C GLU A 8 -20.19 12.23 8.03
N GLN A 9 -19.81 11.82 6.81
CA GLN A 9 -18.71 10.88 6.63
C GLN A 9 -17.45 11.53 7.19
N SER A 10 -16.75 10.82 8.06
CA SER A 10 -15.45 11.28 8.57
C SER A 10 -14.46 11.44 7.41
N ALA A 11 -13.40 12.23 7.60
CA ALA A 11 -12.32 12.34 6.62
C ALA A 11 -11.77 10.96 6.22
N TRP A 12 -11.65 10.04 7.19
CA TRP A 12 -11.34 8.64 6.94
C TRP A 12 -12.38 7.96 6.05
N GLY A 13 -13.68 8.10 6.35
CA GLY A 13 -14.74 7.47 5.57
C GLY A 13 -14.75 7.92 4.09
N VAL A 14 -14.46 9.19 3.83
CA VAL A 14 -14.32 9.72 2.46
C VAL A 14 -13.08 9.18 1.76
N TRP A 15 -11.93 9.14 2.45
CA TRP A 15 -10.68 8.62 1.90
C TRP A 15 -10.73 7.09 1.66
N ALA A 16 -11.32 6.36 2.61
CA ALA A 16 -11.49 4.91 2.60
C ALA A 16 -12.68 4.43 1.75
N ASP A 17 -13.26 5.31 0.94
CA ASP A 17 -14.23 4.91 -0.09
C ASP A 17 -13.53 4.02 -1.15
N PRO A 18 -14.02 2.79 -1.41
CA PRO A 18 -13.39 1.89 -2.38
C PRO A 18 -13.37 2.42 -3.81
N ASP A 19 -14.40 3.14 -4.25
CA ASP A 19 -14.48 3.67 -5.61
C ASP A 19 -13.50 4.82 -5.80
N ARG A 20 -13.33 5.65 -4.76
CA ARG A 20 -12.30 6.68 -4.72
C ARG A 20 -10.90 6.09 -4.84
N ARG A 21 -10.56 5.05 -4.06
CA ARG A 21 -9.23 4.43 -4.13
C ARG A 21 -8.98 3.76 -5.48
N LYS A 22 -9.97 3.03 -6.02
CA LYS A 22 -9.88 2.46 -7.38
C LYS A 22 -9.67 3.54 -8.44
N ALA A 23 -10.32 4.70 -8.30
CA ALA A 23 -10.09 5.82 -9.20
C ALA A 23 -8.64 6.34 -9.11
N GLN A 24 -8.06 6.41 -7.92
CA GLN A 24 -6.65 6.81 -7.74
C GLN A 24 -5.68 5.78 -8.32
N VAL A 25 -5.89 4.49 -8.06
CA VAL A 25 -5.11 3.40 -8.70
C VAL A 25 -5.14 3.53 -10.21
N ARG A 26 -6.34 3.72 -10.78
CA ARG A 26 -6.52 3.88 -12.22
C ARG A 26 -5.72 5.05 -12.80
N LYS A 27 -5.66 6.19 -12.12
CA LYS A 27 -4.88 7.35 -12.60
C LYS A 27 -3.40 7.01 -12.75
N LEU A 28 -2.82 6.32 -11.76
CA LEU A 28 -1.40 5.96 -11.78
C LEU A 28 -1.10 4.88 -12.82
N LEU A 29 -1.95 3.85 -12.94
CA LEU A 29 -1.79 2.83 -13.99
C LEU A 29 -1.86 3.43 -15.39
N VAL A 30 -2.81 4.33 -15.64
CA VAL A 30 -2.91 5.05 -16.92
C VAL A 30 -1.68 5.91 -17.19
N ARG A 31 -1.11 6.55 -16.15
CA ARG A 31 0.13 7.33 -16.28
C ARG A 31 1.32 6.43 -16.62
N ALA A 32 1.39 5.24 -16.04
CA ALA A 32 2.39 4.23 -16.35
C ALA A 32 2.13 3.53 -17.71
N GLU A 33 1.13 3.95 -18.48
CA GLU A 33 0.72 3.34 -19.76
C GLU A 33 0.31 1.85 -19.64
N LEU A 34 -0.11 1.43 -18.44
CA LEU A 34 -0.60 0.10 -18.14
C LEU A 34 -2.14 0.01 -18.28
N PRO A 35 -2.70 -1.22 -18.37
CA PRO A 35 -4.14 -1.41 -18.25
C PRO A 35 -4.71 -0.70 -17.02
N ALA A 36 -5.84 0.00 -17.19
CA ALA A 36 -6.47 0.84 -16.17
C ALA A 36 -7.07 0.07 -14.96
N VAL A 37 -6.77 -1.22 -14.84
CA VAL A 37 -7.27 -2.15 -13.83
C VAL A 37 -6.14 -3.12 -13.50
N LEU A 38 -5.99 -3.48 -12.22
CA LEU A 38 -5.05 -4.50 -11.77
C LEU A 38 -5.40 -5.87 -12.38
N PRO A 39 -4.41 -6.72 -12.69
CA PRO A 39 -4.65 -8.09 -13.15
C PRO A 39 -5.37 -8.94 -12.10
N ALA A 40 -5.79 -10.16 -12.47
CA ALA A 40 -6.42 -11.09 -11.53
C ALA A 40 -5.41 -11.77 -10.59
N GLU A 41 -4.17 -11.89 -11.04
CA GLU A 41 -3.01 -12.40 -10.29
C GLU A 41 -1.95 -11.29 -10.25
N PRO A 42 -1.12 -11.20 -9.20
CA PRO A 42 -0.10 -10.16 -9.13
C PRO A 42 0.91 -10.31 -10.28
N TRP A 43 1.47 -9.19 -10.72
CA TRP A 43 2.57 -9.22 -11.68
C TRP A 43 3.74 -10.04 -11.13
N ASP A 44 4.45 -10.72 -12.04
CA ASP A 44 5.79 -11.20 -11.73
C ASP A 44 6.70 -9.98 -11.50
N PHE A 45 7.58 -10.04 -10.51
CA PHE A 45 8.47 -8.91 -10.20
C PHE A 45 9.54 -8.71 -11.29
N GLU A 46 9.79 -9.72 -12.12
CA GLU A 46 10.65 -9.63 -13.31
C GLU A 46 9.88 -9.22 -14.58
N SER A 47 8.58 -8.92 -14.48
CA SER A 47 7.75 -8.53 -15.63
C SER A 47 8.03 -7.11 -16.12
N ASP A 48 7.81 -6.90 -17.42
CA ASP A 48 7.90 -5.57 -18.04
C ASP A 48 6.93 -4.58 -17.37
N GLU A 49 5.73 -5.03 -16.96
CA GLU A 49 4.76 -4.18 -16.27
C GLU A 49 5.25 -3.72 -14.89
N ALA A 50 5.88 -4.61 -14.12
CA ALA A 50 6.45 -4.27 -12.82
C ALA A 50 7.61 -3.26 -12.96
N ALA A 51 8.50 -3.49 -13.93
CA ALA A 51 9.59 -2.57 -14.25
C ALA A 51 9.08 -1.20 -14.70
N GLN A 52 8.12 -1.15 -15.64
CA GLN A 52 7.55 0.09 -16.15
C GLN A 52 6.86 0.92 -15.06
N LEU A 53 6.12 0.27 -14.17
CA LEU A 53 5.51 0.94 -13.03
C LEU A 53 6.55 1.45 -12.04
N SER A 54 7.62 0.69 -11.82
CA SER A 54 8.74 1.11 -10.97
C SER A 54 9.46 2.34 -11.53
N ASP A 55 9.77 2.35 -12.82
CA ASP A 55 10.36 3.51 -13.50
C ASP A 55 9.45 4.74 -13.40
N THR A 56 8.13 4.55 -13.61
CA THR A 56 7.15 5.64 -13.49
C THR A 56 7.12 6.22 -12.08
N VAL A 57 7.17 5.36 -11.05
CA VAL A 57 7.19 5.81 -9.65
C VAL A 57 8.48 6.55 -9.31
N ALA A 58 9.64 6.05 -9.79
CA ALA A 58 10.94 6.70 -9.59
C ALA A 58 11.02 8.08 -10.27
N GLU A 59 10.40 8.25 -11.45
CA GLU A 59 10.31 9.55 -12.12
C GLU A 59 9.45 10.55 -11.32
N LEU A 60 8.32 10.09 -10.77
CA LEU A 60 7.40 10.93 -9.99
C LEU A 60 7.98 11.31 -8.63
N PHE A 61 8.72 10.39 -8.00
CA PHE A 61 9.27 10.53 -6.65
C PHE A 61 10.76 10.19 -6.64
N PRO A 62 11.63 11.08 -7.14
CA PRO A 62 13.07 10.86 -7.14
C PRO A 62 13.68 10.86 -5.73
N ASP A 63 12.99 11.42 -4.74
CA ASP A 63 13.38 11.51 -3.34
C ASP A 63 12.15 11.67 -2.44
N LEU A 64 12.35 11.52 -1.12
CA LEU A 64 11.29 11.67 -0.12
C LEU A 64 10.74 13.10 -0.05
N ASP A 65 11.56 14.11 -0.38
CA ASP A 65 11.12 15.51 -0.45
C ASP A 65 10.03 15.67 -1.52
N ALA A 66 10.13 14.96 -2.65
CA ALA A 66 9.13 14.98 -3.70
C ALA A 66 7.78 14.42 -3.22
N VAL A 67 7.76 13.42 -2.34
CA VAL A 67 6.51 12.86 -1.78
C VAL A 67 5.75 13.89 -0.96
N SER A 68 6.47 14.66 -0.15
CA SER A 68 5.89 15.61 0.82
C SER A 68 5.51 16.97 0.19
N ARG A 69 5.82 17.18 -1.09
CA ARG A 69 5.48 18.42 -1.80
C ARG A 69 3.96 18.55 -2.02
N PRO A 70 3.34 19.69 -1.68
CA PRO A 70 1.90 19.90 -1.86
C PRO A 70 1.41 19.67 -3.29
N GLU A 71 2.22 20.02 -4.30
CA GLU A 71 1.92 19.79 -5.71
C GLU A 71 1.85 18.30 -6.08
N ASN A 72 2.48 17.43 -5.31
CA ASN A 72 2.52 15.99 -5.51
C ASN A 72 1.52 15.22 -4.65
N ALA A 73 0.71 15.90 -3.82
CA ALA A 73 -0.20 15.25 -2.89
C ALA A 73 -1.19 14.27 -3.57
N ASP A 74 -1.78 14.64 -4.73
CA ASP A 74 -2.65 13.71 -5.48
C ASP A 74 -1.88 12.52 -6.04
N THR A 75 -0.61 12.71 -6.46
CA THR A 75 0.23 11.62 -6.96
C THR A 75 0.66 10.69 -5.83
N ALA A 76 1.02 11.24 -4.67
CA ALA A 76 1.40 10.45 -3.49
C ALA A 76 0.22 9.60 -3.02
N ASP A 77 -0.97 10.19 -3.01
CA ASP A 77 -2.21 9.47 -2.71
C ASP A 77 -2.51 8.35 -3.73
N GLN A 78 -2.20 8.55 -5.02
CA GLN A 78 -2.30 7.48 -6.01
C GLN A 78 -1.36 6.32 -5.73
N LEU A 79 -0.10 6.62 -5.34
CA LEU A 79 0.86 5.59 -4.96
C LEU A 79 0.41 4.83 -3.71
N VAL A 80 -0.06 5.53 -2.67
CA VAL A 80 -0.62 4.92 -1.46
C VAL A 80 -1.77 3.97 -1.81
N CYS A 81 -2.72 4.44 -2.62
CA CYS A 81 -3.86 3.63 -3.03
C CYS A 81 -3.41 2.40 -3.81
N LEU A 82 -2.46 2.53 -4.74
CA LEU A 82 -1.94 1.41 -5.52
C LEU A 82 -1.29 0.35 -4.63
N ILE A 83 -0.36 0.74 -3.77
CA ILE A 83 0.33 -0.17 -2.86
C ILE A 83 -0.70 -0.93 -2.01
N GLY A 84 -1.63 -0.22 -1.37
CA GLY A 84 -2.59 -0.88 -0.50
C GLY A 84 -3.65 -1.69 -1.24
N GLU A 85 -4.05 -1.33 -2.47
CA GLU A 85 -4.93 -2.20 -3.27
C GLU A 85 -4.22 -3.48 -3.74
N LEU A 86 -2.90 -3.46 -4.00
CA LEU A 86 -2.13 -4.71 -4.22
C LEU A 86 -2.23 -5.62 -2.98
N PHE A 87 -2.04 -5.05 -1.79
CA PHE A 87 -2.13 -5.80 -0.53
C PHE A 87 -3.55 -6.32 -0.25
N VAL A 88 -4.57 -5.48 -0.44
CA VAL A 88 -5.98 -5.85 -0.23
C VAL A 88 -6.39 -6.93 -1.21
N GLN A 89 -6.03 -6.81 -2.49
CA GLN A 89 -6.47 -7.72 -3.53
C GLN A 89 -5.79 -9.09 -3.45
N TYR A 90 -4.49 -9.13 -3.15
CA TYR A 90 -3.70 -10.37 -3.27
C TYR A 90 -3.32 -11.01 -1.95
N LEU A 91 -3.37 -10.28 -0.83
CA LEU A 91 -2.92 -10.72 0.49
C LEU A 91 -3.98 -10.58 1.59
N ASP A 92 -5.26 -10.45 1.21
CA ASP A 92 -6.42 -10.29 2.12
C ASP A 92 -6.28 -9.16 3.15
N ALA A 93 -5.46 -8.16 2.84
CA ALA A 93 -5.20 -7.04 3.71
C ALA A 93 -6.42 -6.10 3.79
N ARG A 94 -6.41 -5.19 4.77
CA ARG A 94 -7.50 -4.22 4.99
C ARG A 94 -6.96 -2.86 5.35
N TRP A 95 -7.59 -1.83 4.80
CA TRP A 95 -7.38 -0.44 5.21
C TRP A 95 -7.96 -0.20 6.62
N LEU A 96 -7.23 0.57 7.43
CA LEU A 96 -7.69 1.07 8.72
C LEU A 96 -7.20 2.48 9.00
N ASP A 97 -7.91 3.16 9.89
CA ASP A 97 -7.50 4.45 10.42
C ASP A 97 -6.61 4.25 11.66
N LEU A 98 -5.36 4.69 11.56
CA LEU A 98 -4.37 4.61 12.63
C LEU A 98 -4.28 5.91 13.46
N THR A 99 -5.14 6.91 13.25
CA THR A 99 -5.04 8.21 13.95
C THR A 99 -5.09 8.09 15.48
N GLY A 100 -5.72 7.03 16.01
CA GLY A 100 -5.77 6.75 17.46
C GLY A 100 -4.58 5.95 18.02
N MET A 101 -3.64 5.51 17.19
CA MET A 101 -2.49 4.70 17.62
C MET A 101 -1.36 5.56 18.19
N PRO A 102 -0.56 5.03 19.15
CA PRO A 102 0.63 5.72 19.65
C PRO A 102 1.62 6.05 18.51
N SER A 103 2.26 7.22 18.61
CA SER A 103 3.35 7.62 17.71
C SER A 103 4.49 6.62 17.72
N GLY A 104 5.11 6.39 16.56
CA GLY A 104 6.27 5.50 16.41
C GLY A 104 5.91 4.02 16.24
N TYR A 105 4.62 3.68 16.16
CA TYR A 105 4.17 2.32 15.89
C TYR A 105 4.06 2.09 14.38
N ASN A 106 5.12 1.53 13.77
CA ASN A 106 5.21 1.29 12.32
C ASN A 106 4.94 2.56 11.49
N ASP A 107 5.46 3.67 12.00
CA ASP A 107 5.43 5.00 11.39
C ASP A 107 6.79 5.33 10.77
N CYS A 108 6.78 6.19 9.76
CA CYS A 108 7.97 6.87 9.28
C CYS A 108 7.91 8.33 9.78
N ASP A 109 8.86 8.75 10.61
CA ASP A 109 8.91 10.12 11.15
C ASP A 109 9.31 11.16 10.08
N ASP A 110 9.84 10.70 8.93
CA ASP A 110 10.44 11.57 7.92
C ASP A 110 9.45 12.05 6.85
N ILE A 111 8.27 11.42 6.72
CA ILE A 111 7.25 11.84 5.76
C ILE A 111 5.86 11.92 6.40
N THR A 112 5.04 12.85 5.90
CA THR A 112 3.62 12.95 6.27
C THR A 112 2.82 13.30 5.03
N ILE A 113 2.02 12.34 4.55
CA ILE A 113 1.26 12.49 3.30
C ILE A 113 -0.12 13.13 3.56
N TYR A 114 -0.71 12.85 4.72
CA TYR A 114 -2.08 13.25 5.03
C TYR A 114 -2.19 14.07 6.31
N ASP A 115 -2.99 15.12 6.23
CA ASP A 115 -3.44 15.87 7.40
C ASP A 115 -4.73 15.27 7.96
N GLY A 116 -4.72 14.87 9.23
CA GLY A 116 -5.93 14.52 9.99
C GLY A 116 -6.50 13.11 9.77
N ILE A 117 -5.88 12.30 8.91
CA ILE A 117 -6.10 10.86 8.83
C ILE A 117 -4.75 10.16 8.83
N LYS A 118 -4.71 8.90 9.25
CA LYS A 118 -3.49 8.10 9.20
C LYS A 118 -3.77 6.73 8.58
N PRO A 119 -3.80 6.64 7.24
CA PRO A 119 -4.09 5.38 6.58
C PRO A 119 -3.05 4.33 6.93
N GLY A 120 -3.52 3.14 7.29
CA GLY A 120 -2.70 1.96 7.46
C GLY A 120 -3.28 0.74 6.78
N ILE A 121 -2.43 -0.26 6.58
CA ILE A 121 -2.82 -1.60 6.14
C ILE A 121 -2.64 -2.57 7.30
N ALA A 122 -3.69 -3.34 7.60
CA ALA A 122 -3.66 -4.49 8.48
C ALA A 122 -3.72 -5.77 7.66
N PHE A 123 -3.04 -6.78 8.14
CA PHE A 123 -3.04 -8.11 7.57
C PHE A 123 -3.68 -9.09 8.55
N THR A 124 -4.40 -10.08 8.04
CA THR A 124 -5.26 -10.92 8.87
C THR A 124 -4.57 -12.13 9.50
N PHE A 125 -3.26 -12.31 9.30
CA PHE A 125 -2.53 -13.48 9.75
C PHE A 125 -1.55 -13.21 10.91
N PRO A 126 -1.22 -14.22 11.73
CA PRO A 126 -0.46 -14.04 12.95
C PRO A 126 0.96 -13.56 12.63
N GLN A 127 1.43 -12.54 13.36
CA GLN A 127 2.73 -11.81 13.27
C GLN A 127 2.70 -10.49 12.49
N TRP A 128 1.69 -10.19 11.68
CA TRP A 128 1.60 -8.91 10.98
C TRP A 128 0.53 -8.07 11.65
N THR A 129 0.92 -6.98 12.32
CA THR A 129 -0.04 -6.18 13.06
C THR A 129 -0.62 -5.07 12.18
N THR A 130 0.17 -4.09 11.75
CA THR A 130 -0.28 -3.01 10.84
C THR A 130 0.93 -2.24 10.31
N CYS A 131 0.87 -1.60 9.15
CA CYS A 131 1.85 -0.57 8.75
C CYS A 131 1.15 0.70 8.27
N THR A 132 1.78 1.86 8.47
CA THR A 132 1.28 3.10 7.86
C THR A 132 1.51 3.12 6.37
N ALA A 133 0.62 3.83 5.65
CA ALA A 133 0.84 4.18 4.25
C ALA A 133 2.15 4.97 4.06
N ASP A 134 2.46 5.86 5.00
CA ASP A 134 3.68 6.66 4.99
C ASP A 134 4.92 5.77 5.02
N LEU A 135 4.98 4.77 5.91
CA LEU A 135 6.09 3.81 5.95
C LEU A 135 6.25 3.03 4.62
N LEU A 136 5.14 2.65 3.99
CA LEU A 136 5.18 1.92 2.72
C LEU A 136 5.65 2.80 1.55
N VAL A 137 5.23 4.06 1.51
CA VAL A 137 5.70 5.02 0.50
C VAL A 137 7.19 5.34 0.70
N TRP A 138 7.61 5.57 1.94
CA TRP A 138 9.02 5.73 2.27
C TRP A 138 9.85 4.55 1.78
N PHE A 139 9.39 3.32 2.04
CA PHE A 139 10.07 2.11 1.59
C PHE A 139 10.22 2.06 0.07
N VAL A 140 9.15 2.40 -0.67
CA VAL A 140 9.18 2.41 -2.14
C VAL A 140 10.18 3.43 -2.69
N VAL A 141 10.25 4.62 -2.09
CA VAL A 141 11.11 5.71 -2.57
C VAL A 141 12.59 5.47 -2.25
N GLU A 142 12.89 4.93 -1.06
CA GLU A 142 14.28 4.61 -0.66
C GLU A 142 14.82 3.34 -1.31
N ASN A 143 13.93 2.51 -1.84
CA ASN A 143 14.30 1.30 -2.55
C ASN A 143 13.75 1.43 -3.97
N GLU A 144 12.81 0.57 -4.37
CA GLU A 144 12.16 0.63 -5.67
C GLU A 144 10.75 0.02 -5.53
N PHE A 145 9.81 0.44 -6.39
CA PHE A 145 8.45 -0.10 -6.35
C PHE A 145 8.40 -1.60 -6.63
N VAL A 146 9.35 -2.12 -7.44
CA VAL A 146 9.45 -3.56 -7.73
C VAL A 146 9.54 -4.43 -6.48
N ASN A 147 10.10 -3.91 -5.38
CA ASN A 147 10.16 -4.64 -4.11
C ASN A 147 8.77 -4.87 -3.48
N ILE A 148 7.82 -3.94 -3.69
CA ILE A 148 6.42 -4.16 -3.30
C ILE A 148 5.79 -5.25 -4.19
N VAL A 149 6.09 -5.25 -5.49
CA VAL A 149 5.59 -6.26 -6.42
C VAL A 149 6.11 -7.65 -6.05
N GLU A 150 7.42 -7.80 -5.79
CA GLU A 150 8.03 -9.05 -5.35
C GLU A 150 7.39 -9.58 -4.08
N LEU A 151 7.26 -8.72 -3.07
CA LEU A 151 6.63 -9.04 -1.79
C LEU A 151 5.21 -9.57 -1.98
N VAL A 152 4.40 -8.86 -2.77
CA VAL A 152 3.02 -9.25 -3.07
C VAL A 152 2.96 -10.56 -3.87
N HIS A 153 3.80 -10.70 -4.90
CA HIS A 153 3.88 -11.88 -5.77
C HIS A 153 4.22 -13.15 -4.97
N VAL A 154 5.30 -13.09 -4.18
CA VAL A 154 5.73 -14.20 -3.33
C VAL A 154 4.67 -14.50 -2.28
N GLY A 155 4.04 -13.49 -1.68
CA GLY A 155 3.00 -13.70 -0.69
C GLY A 155 1.76 -14.37 -1.26
N PHE A 156 1.31 -13.94 -2.43
CA PHE A 156 0.15 -14.50 -3.13
C PHE A 156 0.34 -15.99 -3.40
N TRP A 157 1.46 -16.38 -4.01
CA TRP A 157 1.70 -17.79 -4.35
C TRP A 157 1.86 -18.68 -3.12
N ARG A 158 2.27 -18.13 -1.98
CA ARG A 158 2.35 -18.88 -0.73
C ARG A 158 0.98 -19.08 -0.10
N LEU A 159 0.07 -18.10 -0.19
CA LEU A 159 -1.32 -18.28 0.24
C LEU A 159 -2.08 -19.30 -0.62
N HIS A 160 -1.73 -19.41 -1.91
CA HIS A 160 -2.46 -20.23 -2.88
C HIS A 160 -1.84 -21.61 -3.15
N LYS A 161 -0.73 -21.99 -2.50
CA LYS A 161 -0.16 -23.35 -2.61
C LYS A 161 -0.67 -24.27 -1.48
N ASP A 162 -1.23 -25.40 -1.87
CA ASP A 162 -1.98 -26.38 -1.04
C ASP A 162 -1.21 -27.05 0.13
N ASP A 163 0.05 -26.72 0.43
CA ASP A 163 0.83 -27.47 1.44
C ASP A 163 1.99 -26.68 2.09
N VAL A 164 1.84 -25.38 2.28
CA VAL A 164 2.87 -24.54 2.93
C VAL A 164 2.32 -23.93 4.23
N PRO A 165 3.08 -23.99 5.33
CA PRO A 165 2.63 -23.58 6.66
C PRO A 165 2.18 -22.12 6.71
N SER A 166 1.40 -21.80 7.74
CA SER A 166 0.87 -20.45 7.96
C SER A 166 1.97 -19.40 7.81
N PHE A 167 1.61 -18.22 7.29
CA PHE A 167 2.52 -17.10 7.03
C PHE A 167 3.41 -16.68 8.23
N ALA A 168 3.06 -17.10 9.45
CA ALA A 168 3.88 -16.98 10.65
C ALA A 168 5.26 -17.68 10.57
N GLU A 169 5.45 -18.63 9.65
CA GLU A 169 6.75 -19.30 9.43
C GLU A 169 7.62 -18.59 8.37
N ILE A 170 7.08 -17.55 7.72
CA ILE A 170 7.73 -16.80 6.64
C ILE A 170 8.51 -15.59 7.17
N GLY A 171 8.03 -14.97 8.26
CA GLY A 171 8.63 -13.77 8.86
C GLY A 171 10.06 -13.96 9.33
N THR A 172 10.47 -15.20 9.62
CA THR A 172 11.78 -15.49 10.22
C THR A 172 12.95 -15.60 9.23
N GLY A 173 12.76 -15.40 7.92
CA GLY A 173 13.91 -15.53 7.01
C GLY A 173 13.86 -14.98 5.60
N TYR A 174 12.70 -14.74 4.98
CA TYR A 174 12.67 -14.21 3.59
C TYR A 174 12.38 -12.72 3.53
N PHE A 175 11.43 -12.25 4.33
CA PHE A 175 11.05 -10.84 4.35
C PHE A 175 11.60 -10.08 5.55
N SER A 176 12.31 -10.73 6.46
CA SER A 176 12.87 -10.09 7.67
C SER A 176 13.75 -8.88 7.37
N GLU A 177 14.29 -8.77 6.15
CA GLU A 177 15.07 -7.62 5.72
C GLU A 177 14.24 -6.47 5.12
N HIS A 178 12.97 -6.70 4.76
CA HIS A 178 12.07 -5.70 4.20
C HIS A 178 11.21 -5.05 5.30
N PRO A 179 11.13 -3.71 5.40
CA PRO A 179 10.03 -3.04 6.08
C PRO A 179 8.68 -3.43 5.44
N PRO A 180 7.61 -3.70 6.20
CA PRO A 180 7.43 -3.62 7.65
C PRO A 180 7.69 -4.94 8.43
N PHE A 181 8.49 -5.88 7.91
CA PHE A 181 8.70 -7.21 8.51
C PHE A 181 9.98 -7.35 9.35
N ARG A 182 10.68 -6.25 9.62
CA ARG A 182 11.77 -6.20 10.61
C ARG A 182 11.18 -6.23 12.01
N GLU A 183 11.69 -7.10 12.89
CA GLU A 183 11.36 -7.13 14.33
C GLU A 183 11.86 -5.87 15.08
#